data_AF-A0AAU4DDX6-F1
#
_entry.id   AF-A0AAU4DDX6-F1
#
_cell.length_a   1.000
_cell.length_b   1.000
_cell.length_c   1.000
_cell.angle_alpha   90.00
_cell.angle_beta   90.00
_cell.angle_gamma   90.00
#
_symmetry.space_group_name_H-M   'P 1'
#
loop_
_entity.id
_entity.type
_entity.pdbx_description
1 polymer ?
#
loop_
_entity_poly.entity_id
_entity_poly.type
_entity_poly.pdbx_seq_one_letter_code
_entity_poly.pdbx_strand_id
1 'polypeptide(L)'
;MPQVTWKGVITFGLVSVPVQLYAATEEHSGPTLHQMHAKDGSRIRLKRFCEAEGVEVPYGEVVKGYESPDGRQVVLDESDLAELPLPSKKIIDVLAFVPADSIDPMMLAKAYYVSTADKAPAKPYVLLRDALVESGQIAVTKVTMRTRESLAVLRVRGDALVLQTCLWPDEVRSAEGVAPDESVTVRPQELKMARSLMDTLSEDFDLSALHDEYQQALEQLIEAKLAGVETPHGEEPAETAGADVIDLMAVLRSSVKAAKEVHGRAAAPADGAREDAGAEAASPGQRTAARKPAGKKTAAAKSPAKRAGEPAAKSAAKAPAKKAAAAKRAAPRRAS
;
A
#
# COMPACT_ATOMS: atom_id res chain seq x y z
N MET A 1 17.36 21.36 -8.21
CA MET A 1 18.09 20.46 -7.30
C MET A 1 17.07 19.84 -6.36
N PRO A 2 17.07 18.51 -6.18
CA PRO A 2 16.11 17.85 -5.31
C PRO A 2 16.25 18.38 -3.87
N GLN A 3 15.13 18.66 -3.22
CA GLN A 3 15.13 19.19 -1.86
C GLN A 3 15.44 18.08 -0.85
N VAL A 4 16.31 18.39 0.11
CA VAL A 4 16.62 17.47 1.21
C VAL A 4 15.36 17.25 2.03
N THR A 5 14.87 16.02 2.03
CA THR A 5 13.67 15.64 2.78
C THR A 5 14.00 15.29 4.23
N TRP A 6 15.19 14.73 4.47
CA TRP A 6 15.61 14.28 5.80
C TRP A 6 17.14 14.26 5.94
N LYS A 7 17.63 14.47 7.16
CA LYS A 7 19.07 14.40 7.52
C LYS A 7 19.24 13.54 8.76
N GLY A 8 20.27 12.71 8.76
CA GLY A 8 20.59 11.84 9.89
C GLY A 8 21.79 10.97 9.63
N VAL A 9 21.85 9.81 10.30
CA VAL A 9 23.01 8.92 10.27
C VAL A 9 22.54 7.48 10.01
N ILE A 10 23.22 6.78 9.11
CA ILE A 10 23.08 5.32 8.97
C ILE A 10 24.00 4.66 9.97
N THR A 11 23.46 3.78 10.81
CA THR A 11 24.22 2.98 11.77
C THR A 11 24.12 1.50 11.42
N PHE A 12 25.24 0.83 11.32
CA PHE A 12 25.29 -0.63 11.23
C PHE A 12 26.45 -1.14 12.09
N GLY A 13 26.12 -1.81 13.19
CA GLY A 13 27.10 -2.24 14.19
C GLY A 13 27.93 -1.08 14.74
N LEU A 14 29.18 -0.94 14.28
CA LEU A 14 30.13 0.07 14.76
C LEU A 14 30.36 1.22 13.77
N VAL A 15 29.77 1.16 12.58
CA VAL A 15 29.96 2.17 11.53
C VAL A 15 28.80 3.15 11.54
N SER A 16 29.12 4.44 11.52
CA SER A 16 28.15 5.54 11.46
C SER A 16 28.46 6.41 10.25
N VAL A 17 27.47 6.59 9.37
CA VAL A 17 27.61 7.35 8.12
C VAL A 17 26.61 8.50 8.11
N PRO A 18 27.05 9.77 8.21
CA PRO A 18 26.17 10.92 8.08
C PRO A 18 25.61 11.04 6.66
N VAL A 19 24.29 11.05 6.53
CA VAL A 19 23.59 11.04 5.24
C VAL A 19 22.45 12.06 5.18
N GLN A 20 22.04 12.34 3.94
CA GLN A 20 20.88 13.14 3.60
C GLN A 20 20.02 12.37 2.60
N LEU A 21 18.71 12.47 2.74
CA LEU A 21 17.73 11.82 1.87
C LEU A 21 17.08 12.83 0.93
N TYR A 22 16.98 12.44 -0.33
CA TYR A 22 16.34 13.17 -1.41
C TYR A 22 15.24 12.30 -1.99
N ALA A 23 14.06 12.85 -2.31
CA ALA A 23 13.03 12.06 -2.98
C ALA A 23 13.58 11.51 -4.31
N ALA A 24 13.43 10.20 -4.54
CA ALA A 24 13.84 9.55 -5.78
C ALA A 24 12.71 9.46 -6.82
N THR A 25 11.49 9.76 -6.38
CA THR A 25 10.29 9.78 -7.21
C THR A 25 9.62 11.14 -7.11
N GLU A 26 9.16 11.63 -8.25
CA GLU A 26 8.29 12.80 -8.37
C GLU A 26 6.97 12.30 -8.97
N GLU A 27 5.86 12.75 -8.40
CA GLU A 27 4.54 12.49 -9.00
C GLU A 27 4.38 13.42 -10.20
N HIS A 28 3.76 12.92 -11.27
CA HIS A 28 3.39 13.73 -12.43
C HIS A 28 2.52 14.89 -11.96
N SER A 29 3.12 16.07 -11.88
CA SER A 29 2.45 17.30 -11.48
C SER A 29 1.87 17.94 -12.72
N GLY A 30 0.75 17.39 -13.20
CA GLY A 30 -0.03 18.01 -14.26
C GLY A 30 -0.56 19.39 -13.85
N PRO A 31 -1.28 20.09 -14.75
CA PRO A 31 -1.83 21.41 -14.45
C PRO A 31 -2.71 21.36 -13.18
N THR A 32 -2.31 22.13 -12.16
CA THR A 32 -3.02 22.14 -10.87
C THR A 32 -4.36 22.83 -11.00
N LEU A 33 -5.44 22.06 -10.94
CA LEU A 33 -6.79 22.61 -10.93
C LEU A 33 -7.09 23.25 -9.57
N HIS A 34 -7.61 24.48 -9.61
CA HIS A 34 -8.09 25.17 -8.43
C HIS A 34 -9.60 25.06 -8.31
N GLN A 35 -10.10 24.97 -7.08
CA GLN A 35 -11.52 25.08 -6.84
C GLN A 35 -11.98 26.49 -7.17
N MET A 36 -12.97 26.60 -8.04
CA MET A 36 -13.57 27.86 -8.46
C MET A 36 -15.06 27.81 -8.19
N HIS A 37 -15.64 28.93 -7.78
CA HIS A 37 -17.07 29.03 -7.58
C HIS A 37 -17.76 29.03 -8.94
N ALA A 38 -18.61 28.02 -9.19
CA ALA A 38 -19.18 27.75 -10.50
C ALA A 38 -19.99 28.93 -11.07
N LYS A 39 -20.54 29.79 -10.22
CA LYS A 39 -21.39 30.92 -10.64
C LYS A 39 -20.60 32.14 -11.13
N ASP A 40 -19.46 32.45 -10.50
CA ASP A 40 -18.71 33.69 -10.77
C ASP A 40 -17.25 33.46 -11.19
N GLY A 41 -16.80 32.21 -11.23
CA GLY A 41 -15.42 31.87 -11.57
C GLY A 41 -14.39 32.38 -10.56
N SER A 42 -14.80 32.77 -9.36
CA SER A 42 -13.85 33.22 -8.33
C SER A 42 -13.15 32.04 -7.65
N ARG A 43 -11.92 32.24 -7.19
CA ARG A 43 -11.14 31.18 -6.53
C ARG A 43 -11.65 30.92 -5.12
N ILE A 44 -11.92 29.65 -4.81
CA ILE A 44 -12.34 29.21 -3.47
C ILE A 44 -11.11 29.02 -2.57
N ARG A 45 -11.20 29.48 -1.32
CA ARG A 45 -10.22 29.20 -0.26
C ARG A 45 -10.85 28.31 0.81
N LEU A 46 -10.18 27.21 1.16
CA LEU A 46 -10.56 26.40 2.31
C LEU A 46 -10.07 27.07 3.59
N LYS A 47 -10.98 27.17 4.57
CA LYS A 47 -10.73 27.71 5.91
C LYS A 47 -11.06 26.64 6.94
N ARG A 48 -10.28 26.56 8.02
CA ARG A 48 -10.56 25.65 9.14
C ARG A 48 -11.50 26.37 10.09
N PHE A 49 -12.55 25.69 10.53
CA PHE A 49 -13.60 26.28 11.35
C PHE A 49 -13.81 25.43 12.60
N CYS A 50 -13.82 26.06 13.77
CA CYS A 50 -14.15 25.42 15.04
C CYS A 50 -15.67 25.40 15.20
N GLU A 51 -16.27 24.21 15.26
CA GLU A 51 -17.71 24.05 15.40
C GLU A 51 -18.24 24.57 16.74
N ALA A 52 -17.49 24.37 17.82
CA ALA A 52 -17.92 24.77 19.16
C ALA A 52 -17.96 26.29 19.36
N GLU A 53 -17.02 27.01 18.76
CA GLU A 53 -16.88 28.46 18.92
C GLU A 53 -17.46 29.25 17.74
N GLY A 54 -17.72 28.59 16.61
CA GLY A 54 -18.24 29.24 15.42
C GLY A 54 -17.24 30.18 14.74
N VAL A 55 -15.94 29.96 14.92
CA VAL A 55 -14.87 30.84 14.41
C VAL A 55 -13.89 30.10 13.50
N GLU A 56 -13.26 30.85 12.60
CA GLU A 56 -12.14 30.36 11.79
C GLU A 56 -10.89 30.22 12.66
N VAL A 57 -10.21 29.08 12.56
CA VAL A 57 -9.01 28.77 13.35
C VAL A 57 -7.76 28.80 12.45
N PRO A 58 -6.74 29.61 12.80
CA PRO A 58 -5.46 29.61 12.11
C PRO A 58 -4.73 28.26 12.25
N TYR A 59 -3.92 27.89 11.26
CA TYR A 59 -3.20 26.60 11.25
C TYR A 59 -2.35 26.37 12.51
N GLY A 60 -1.71 27.41 13.06
CA GLY A 60 -0.83 27.29 14.23
C GLY A 60 -1.57 26.96 15.54
N GLU A 61 -2.89 27.10 15.57
CA GLU A 61 -3.72 26.77 16.73
C GLU A 61 -4.35 25.37 16.60
N VAL A 62 -4.08 24.66 15.51
CA VAL A 62 -4.62 23.32 15.24
C VAL A 62 -3.70 22.27 15.84
N VAL A 63 -4.18 21.62 16.89
CA VAL A 63 -3.52 20.50 17.57
C VAL A 63 -4.18 19.17 17.22
N LYS A 64 -3.51 18.05 17.51
CA LYS A 64 -4.06 16.71 17.26
C LYS A 64 -4.82 16.24 18.50
N GLY A 65 -6.02 15.71 18.32
CA GLY A 65 -6.77 15.04 19.38
C GLY A 65 -6.77 13.53 19.17
N TYR A 66 -6.73 12.78 20.27
CA TYR A 66 -7.03 11.35 20.28
C TYR A 66 -8.23 11.09 21.19
N GLU A 67 -9.20 10.33 20.69
CA GLU A 67 -10.34 9.87 21.47
C GLU A 67 -10.17 8.38 21.80
N SER A 68 -10.15 8.06 23.09
CA SER A 68 -10.13 6.69 23.60
C SER A 68 -11.48 6.01 23.35
N PRO A 69 -11.53 4.67 23.19
CA PRO A 69 -12.79 3.92 23.15
C PRO A 69 -13.74 4.20 24.32
N ASP A 70 -13.22 4.65 25.46
CA ASP A 70 -14.00 5.04 26.65
C ASP A 70 -14.59 6.48 26.57
N GLY A 71 -14.43 7.18 25.44
CA GLY A 71 -14.88 8.57 25.24
C GLY A 71 -13.99 9.64 25.88
N ARG A 72 -12.82 9.27 26.42
CA ARG A 72 -11.84 10.22 26.95
C ARG A 72 -11.05 10.84 25.81
N GLN A 73 -10.96 12.17 25.79
CA GLN A 73 -10.20 12.91 24.78
C GLN A 73 -8.87 13.41 25.37
N VAL A 74 -7.80 13.27 24.59
CA VAL A 74 -6.47 13.79 24.91
C VAL A 74 -6.01 14.66 23.75
N VAL A 75 -5.56 15.86 24.06
CA VAL A 75 -4.89 16.74 23.09
C VAL A 75 -3.41 16.40 23.12
N LEU A 76 -2.83 16.22 21.94
CA LEU A 76 -1.42 15.96 21.72
C LEU A 76 -0.84 17.15 20.97
N ASP A 77 0.09 17.84 21.62
CA ASP A 77 0.81 18.94 21.00
C ASP A 77 2.08 18.44 20.28
N GLU A 78 2.77 19.36 19.60
CA GLU A 78 3.98 19.01 18.85
C GLU A 78 5.16 18.66 19.78
N SER A 79 5.20 19.20 21.00
CA SER A 79 6.19 18.87 22.04
C SER A 79 6.01 17.44 22.55
N ASP A 80 4.78 17.02 22.85
CA ASP A 80 4.45 15.66 23.29
C ASP A 80 4.92 14.63 22.26
N LEU A 81 4.71 14.91 20.97
CA LEU A 81 5.16 14.06 19.87
C LEU A 81 6.68 14.10 19.68
N ALA A 82 7.34 15.22 19.97
CA ALA A 82 8.79 15.38 19.84
C ALA A 82 9.58 14.70 20.99
N GLU A 83 8.97 14.59 22.16
CA GLU A 83 9.52 13.95 23.37
C GLU A 83 9.31 12.42 23.40
N LEU A 84 8.58 11.86 22.42
CA LEU A 84 8.42 10.41 22.30
C LEU A 84 9.80 9.72 22.35
N PRO A 85 10.01 8.74 23.23
CA PRO A 85 11.28 8.05 23.42
C PRO A 85 11.51 7.05 22.28
N LEU A 86 11.66 7.54 21.06
CA LEU A 86 11.99 6.74 19.89
C LEU A 86 13.52 6.52 19.86
N PRO A 87 14.01 5.27 19.98
CA PRO A 87 15.44 4.98 19.96
C PRO A 87 16.11 5.35 18.62
N SER A 88 15.34 5.44 17.54
CA SER A 88 15.82 5.69 16.16
C SER A 88 15.72 7.17 15.72
N LYS A 89 15.68 8.13 16.66
CA LYS A 89 15.52 9.56 16.33
C LYS A 89 16.66 10.06 15.43
N LYS A 90 16.34 10.35 14.15
CA LYS A 90 17.30 10.73 13.09
C LYS A 90 18.38 9.68 12.78
N ILE A 91 18.09 8.42 13.06
CA ILE A 91 18.97 7.28 12.78
C ILE A 91 18.26 6.35 11.81
N ILE A 92 19.02 5.85 10.83
CA ILE A 92 18.65 4.71 10.00
C ILE A 92 19.42 3.53 10.57
N ASP A 93 18.75 2.69 11.34
CA ASP A 93 19.37 1.55 12.01
C ASP A 93 19.27 0.31 11.13
N VAL A 94 20.41 -0.27 10.76
CA VAL A 94 20.46 -1.47 9.93
C VAL A 94 20.29 -2.70 10.82
N LEU A 95 19.21 -3.44 10.61
CA LEU A 95 18.85 -4.60 11.40
C LEU A 95 19.44 -5.90 10.85
N ALA A 96 19.38 -6.08 9.53
CA ALA A 96 19.78 -7.32 8.87
C ALA A 96 20.08 -7.09 7.39
N PHE A 97 20.79 -8.04 6.77
CA PHE A 97 20.98 -8.11 5.33
C PHE A 97 20.27 -9.35 4.80
N VAL A 98 19.43 -9.19 3.78
CA VAL A 98 18.61 -10.26 3.19
C VAL A 98 18.75 -10.24 1.67
N PRO A 99 18.54 -11.37 0.97
CA PRO A 99 18.43 -11.38 -0.49
C PRO A 99 17.31 -10.43 -0.97
N ALA A 100 17.50 -9.80 -2.14
CA ALA A 100 16.53 -8.86 -2.70
C ALA A 100 15.14 -9.48 -2.89
N ASP A 101 15.08 -10.74 -3.32
CA ASP A 101 13.83 -11.48 -3.59
C ASP A 101 13.06 -11.87 -2.33
N SER A 102 13.63 -11.68 -1.13
CA SER A 102 12.93 -11.95 0.13
C SER A 102 11.94 -10.84 0.52
N ILE A 103 11.99 -9.68 -0.14
CA ILE A 103 11.09 -8.57 0.12
C ILE A 103 10.00 -8.57 -0.95
N ASP A 104 8.76 -8.76 -0.50
CA ASP A 104 7.59 -8.66 -1.36
C ASP A 104 7.49 -7.23 -1.94
N PRO A 105 7.42 -7.06 -3.28
CA PRO A 105 7.20 -5.77 -3.89
C PRO A 105 5.98 -5.00 -3.34
N MET A 106 4.95 -5.70 -2.85
CA MET A 106 3.77 -5.08 -2.20
C MET A 106 4.13 -4.31 -0.94
N MET A 107 5.23 -4.64 -0.27
CA MET A 107 5.70 -3.90 0.90
C MET A 107 6.37 -2.57 0.53
N LEU A 108 6.85 -2.41 -0.70
CA LEU A 108 7.65 -1.27 -1.09
C LEU A 108 6.79 -0.02 -1.33
N ALA A 109 7.14 1.08 -0.65
CA ALA A 109 6.50 2.38 -0.81
C ALA A 109 7.48 3.40 -1.43
N LYS A 110 7.59 4.59 -0.84
CA LYS A 110 8.36 5.73 -1.40
C LYS A 110 9.87 5.51 -1.36
N ALA A 111 10.54 5.84 -2.46
CA ALA A 111 11.98 5.75 -2.61
C ALA A 111 12.68 7.09 -2.41
N TYR A 112 13.87 7.03 -1.81
CA TYR A 112 14.73 8.17 -1.53
C TYR A 112 16.17 7.85 -1.94
N TYR A 113 16.83 8.76 -2.65
CA TYR A 113 18.26 8.70 -2.85
C TYR A 113 18.98 9.12 -1.58
N VAL A 114 20.02 8.35 -1.22
CA VAL A 114 20.87 8.62 -0.07
C VAL A 114 22.16 9.25 -0.57
N SER A 115 22.45 10.46 -0.12
CA SER A 115 23.76 11.10 -0.34
C SER A 115 24.48 11.28 0.98
N THR A 116 25.79 11.46 0.93
CA THR A 116 26.57 11.88 2.10
C THR A 116 26.20 13.31 2.49
N ALA A 117 26.22 13.60 3.79
CA ALA A 117 26.07 14.98 4.24
C ALA A 117 27.27 15.84 3.82
N ASP A 118 27.06 17.16 3.70
CA ASP A 118 28.11 18.11 3.35
C ASP A 118 29.32 17.93 4.28
N LYS A 119 30.51 17.74 3.69
CA LYS A 119 31.80 17.53 4.39
C LYS A 119 31.92 16.21 5.15
N ALA A 120 31.00 15.25 4.99
CA ALA A 120 31.14 13.91 5.56
C ALA A 120 32.18 13.07 4.80
N PRO A 121 32.95 12.19 5.49
CA PRO A 121 33.86 11.27 4.82
C PRO A 121 33.09 10.34 3.87
N ALA A 122 33.49 10.28 2.60
CA ALA A 122 32.82 9.43 1.61
C ALA A 122 33.14 7.92 1.77
N LYS A 123 34.27 7.59 2.40
CA LYS A 123 34.78 6.21 2.47
C LYS A 123 33.77 5.21 3.09
N PRO A 124 33.11 5.49 4.24
CA PRO A 124 32.12 4.58 4.81
C PRO A 124 30.88 4.38 3.93
N TYR A 125 30.44 5.43 3.21
CA TYR A 125 29.32 5.35 2.28
C TYR A 125 29.65 4.44 1.09
N VAL A 126 30.81 4.66 0.48
CA VAL A 126 31.27 3.87 -0.68
C VAL A 126 31.49 2.42 -0.27
N LEU A 127 32.09 2.18 0.90
CA LEU A 127 32.27 0.82 1.41
C LEU A 127 30.95 0.09 1.60
N LEU A 128 29.93 0.75 2.19
CA LEU A 128 28.61 0.15 2.35
C LEU A 128 27.94 -0.15 1.00
N ARG A 129 28.05 0.79 0.06
CA ARG A 129 27.53 0.60 -1.31
C ARG A 129 28.19 -0.60 -1.98
N ASP A 130 29.52 -0.63 -2.01
CA ASP A 130 30.28 -1.67 -2.71
C ASP A 130 30.05 -3.04 -2.06
N ALA A 131 29.97 -3.11 -0.72
CA ALA A 131 29.63 -4.34 -0.01
C ALA A 131 28.22 -4.87 -0.33
N LEU A 132 27.23 -3.98 -0.50
CA LEU A 132 25.87 -4.38 -0.91
C LEU A 132 25.83 -4.88 -2.36
N VAL A 133 26.62 -4.26 -3.26
CA VAL A 133 26.75 -4.72 -4.66
C VAL A 133 27.41 -6.10 -4.71
N GLU A 134 28.53 -6.29 -4.03
CA GLU A 134 29.28 -7.55 -4.04
C GLU A 134 28.48 -8.71 -3.41
N SER A 135 27.72 -8.43 -2.35
CA SER A 135 26.92 -9.46 -1.67
C SER A 135 25.60 -9.78 -2.39
N GLY A 136 25.10 -8.88 -3.26
CA GLY A 136 23.77 -9.01 -3.87
C GLY A 136 22.62 -8.93 -2.86
N GLN A 137 22.89 -8.42 -1.65
CA GLN A 137 21.92 -8.31 -0.57
C GLN A 137 21.35 -6.90 -0.48
N ILE A 138 20.23 -6.78 0.22
CA ILE A 138 19.63 -5.51 0.63
C ILE A 138 19.62 -5.43 2.15
N ALA A 139 19.78 -4.23 2.70
CA ALA A 139 19.76 -4.03 4.14
C ALA A 139 18.34 -3.70 4.59
N VAL A 140 17.80 -4.46 5.54
CA VAL A 140 16.56 -4.12 6.24
C VAL A 140 16.90 -3.14 7.35
N THR A 141 16.19 -2.01 7.37
CA THR A 141 16.48 -0.88 8.24
C THR A 141 15.22 -0.35 8.92
N LYS A 142 15.41 0.30 10.06
CA LYS A 142 14.39 1.12 10.72
C LYS A 142 14.78 2.57 10.63
N VAL A 143 13.85 3.42 10.21
CA VAL A 143 14.06 4.86 10.11
C VAL A 143 12.93 5.60 10.80
N THR A 144 13.26 6.58 11.62
CA THR A 144 12.27 7.56 12.10
C THR A 144 12.16 8.71 11.09
N MET A 145 11.04 8.76 10.38
CA MET A 145 10.68 9.88 9.51
C MET A 145 9.63 10.74 10.20
N ARG A 146 9.92 12.04 10.34
CA ARG A 146 9.10 13.01 11.08
C ARG A 146 8.85 12.54 12.52
N THR A 147 7.71 11.91 12.80
CA THR A 147 7.26 11.49 14.13
C THR A 147 6.97 9.99 14.23
N ARG A 148 7.21 9.20 13.18
CA ARG A 148 6.90 7.76 13.17
C ARG A 148 8.12 6.95 12.76
N GLU A 149 8.34 5.85 13.46
CA GLU A 149 9.25 4.79 13.01
C GLU A 149 8.61 4.05 11.83
N SER A 150 9.40 3.77 10.80
CA SER A 150 8.97 3.03 9.63
C SER A 150 10.04 2.02 9.26
N LEU A 151 9.60 0.87 8.76
CA LEU A 151 10.48 -0.09 8.13
C LEU A 151 10.96 0.50 6.80
N ALA A 152 12.20 0.23 6.43
CA ALA A 152 12.75 0.63 5.14
C ALA A 152 13.81 -0.37 4.68
N VAL A 153 14.02 -0.47 3.38
CA VAL A 153 15.14 -1.22 2.80
C VAL A 153 16.16 -0.26 2.20
N LEU A 154 17.43 -0.58 2.39
CA LEU A 154 18.55 0.10 1.78
C LEU A 154 19.12 -0.81 0.69
N ARG A 155 19.09 -0.32 -0.56
CA ARG A 155 19.58 -1.04 -1.74
C ARG A 155 20.45 -0.14 -2.60
N VAL A 156 21.16 -0.71 -3.55
CA VAL A 156 22.00 0.04 -4.49
C VAL A 156 21.29 0.17 -5.83
N ARG A 157 21.36 1.36 -6.46
CA ARG A 157 20.89 1.61 -7.82
C ARG A 157 21.93 2.45 -8.56
N GLY A 158 22.62 1.85 -9.52
CA GLY A 158 23.78 2.49 -10.16
C GLY A 158 24.86 2.79 -9.12
N ASP A 159 25.34 4.02 -9.09
CA ASP A 159 26.40 4.45 -8.15
C ASP A 159 25.90 4.96 -6.79
N ALA A 160 24.58 4.94 -6.55
CA ALA A 160 23.95 5.53 -5.37
C ALA A 160 23.21 4.50 -4.51
N LEU A 161 23.20 4.76 -3.20
CA LEU A 161 22.31 4.09 -2.25
C LEU A 161 20.90 4.66 -2.37
N VAL A 162 19.91 3.78 -2.29
CA VAL A 162 18.48 4.08 -2.31
C VAL A 162 17.85 3.51 -1.04
N LEU A 163 17.26 4.38 -0.24
CA LEU A 163 16.42 4.00 0.89
C LEU A 163 14.97 4.02 0.42
N GLN A 164 14.28 2.89 0.53
CA GLN A 164 12.88 2.75 0.17
C GLN A 164 12.09 2.39 1.41
N THR A 165 11.12 3.23 1.79
CA THR A 165 10.24 2.94 2.94
C THR A 165 9.36 1.75 2.61
N CYS A 166 9.06 0.94 3.62
CA CYS A 166 8.24 -0.25 3.50
C CYS A 166 7.04 -0.18 4.43
N LEU A 167 5.93 -0.79 3.99
CA LEU A 167 4.84 -1.19 4.86
C LEU A 167 5.32 -2.25 5.85
N TRP A 168 4.72 -2.27 7.03
CA TRP A 168 4.93 -3.34 7.99
C TRP A 168 4.27 -4.63 7.50
N PRO A 169 4.79 -5.81 7.85
CA PRO A 169 4.20 -7.08 7.42
C PRO A 169 2.72 -7.24 7.80
N ASP A 170 2.26 -6.64 8.90
CA ASP A 170 0.87 -6.63 9.35
C ASP A 170 -0.04 -5.66 8.59
N GLU A 171 0.54 -4.70 7.84
CA GLU A 171 -0.20 -3.79 6.98
C GLU A 171 -0.53 -4.41 5.60
N VAL A 172 0.14 -5.51 5.23
CA VAL A 172 -0.12 -6.24 3.98
C VAL A 172 -1.27 -7.22 4.20
N ARG A 173 -2.35 -7.04 3.43
CA ARG A 173 -3.53 -7.92 3.51
C ARG A 173 -3.26 -9.27 2.86
N SER A 174 -3.81 -10.33 3.44
CA SER A 174 -3.80 -11.67 2.84
C SER A 174 -4.56 -11.70 1.51
N ALA A 175 -4.06 -12.47 0.56
CA ALA A 175 -4.75 -12.80 -0.70
C ALA A 175 -5.73 -14.00 -0.55
N GLU A 176 -5.90 -14.54 0.64
CA GLU A 176 -6.80 -15.65 0.92
C GLU A 176 -8.25 -15.31 0.51
N GLY A 177 -8.86 -16.19 -0.29
CA GLY A 177 -10.22 -16.00 -0.82
C GLY A 177 -10.34 -14.96 -1.95
N VAL A 178 -9.24 -14.41 -2.46
CA VAL A 178 -9.25 -13.50 -3.63
C VAL A 178 -9.24 -14.30 -4.93
N ALA A 179 -8.49 -15.41 -4.95
CA ALA A 179 -8.43 -16.30 -6.12
C ALA A 179 -9.72 -17.12 -6.27
N PRO A 180 -10.11 -17.52 -7.49
CA PRO A 180 -11.22 -18.43 -7.70
C PRO A 180 -11.03 -19.75 -6.93
N ASP A 181 -12.04 -20.17 -6.17
CA ASP A 181 -12.02 -21.41 -5.38
C ASP A 181 -12.17 -22.68 -6.26
N GLU A 182 -12.60 -22.52 -7.51
CA GLU A 182 -12.83 -23.63 -8.43
C GLU A 182 -11.51 -24.12 -9.04
N SER A 183 -11.20 -25.41 -8.85
CA SER A 183 -10.04 -26.04 -9.46
C SER A 183 -10.30 -26.29 -10.96
N VAL A 184 -9.97 -25.31 -11.79
CA VAL A 184 -10.08 -25.42 -13.25
C VAL A 184 -8.83 -26.08 -13.82
N THR A 185 -8.99 -27.15 -14.61
CA THR A 185 -7.87 -27.79 -15.31
C THR A 185 -7.62 -27.09 -16.64
N VAL A 186 -6.45 -26.46 -16.79
CA VAL A 186 -6.03 -25.80 -18.04
C VAL A 186 -5.34 -26.81 -18.96
N ARG A 187 -5.73 -26.87 -20.23
CA ARG A 187 -5.10 -27.79 -21.19
C ARG A 187 -3.73 -27.26 -21.64
N PRO A 188 -2.72 -28.13 -21.86
CA PRO A 188 -1.40 -27.68 -22.30
C PRO A 188 -1.40 -26.86 -23.60
N GLN A 189 -2.34 -27.14 -24.52
CA GLN A 189 -2.49 -26.39 -25.77
C GLN A 189 -2.98 -24.96 -25.55
N GLU A 190 -3.91 -24.76 -24.60
CA GLU A 190 -4.43 -23.43 -24.24
C GLU A 190 -3.32 -22.59 -23.59
N LEU A 191 -2.54 -23.21 -22.71
CA LEU A 191 -1.39 -22.56 -22.07
C LEU A 191 -0.31 -22.18 -23.10
N LYS A 192 -0.04 -23.05 -24.08
CA LYS A 192 0.90 -22.76 -25.17
C LYS A 192 0.42 -21.59 -26.04
N MET A 193 -0.87 -21.52 -26.34
CA MET A 193 -1.45 -20.41 -27.09
C MET A 193 -1.37 -19.10 -26.31
N ALA A 194 -1.72 -19.11 -25.03
CA ALA A 194 -1.59 -17.94 -24.15
C ALA A 194 -0.15 -17.42 -24.10
N ARG A 195 0.85 -18.31 -24.01
CA ARG A 195 2.28 -17.93 -24.08
C ARG A 195 2.64 -17.25 -25.40
N SER A 196 2.19 -17.80 -26.53
CA SER A 196 2.45 -17.19 -27.85
C SER A 196 1.87 -15.77 -27.95
N LEU A 197 0.69 -15.53 -27.37
CA LEU A 197 0.09 -14.20 -27.31
C LEU A 197 0.90 -13.26 -26.40
N MET A 198 1.37 -13.75 -25.24
CA MET A 198 2.26 -12.98 -24.37
C MET A 198 3.55 -12.59 -25.08
N ASP A 199 4.17 -13.52 -25.81
CA ASP A 199 5.41 -13.27 -26.56
C ASP A 199 5.19 -12.20 -27.64
N THR A 200 4.07 -12.29 -28.38
CA THR A 200 3.71 -11.32 -29.42
C THR A 200 3.46 -9.92 -28.85
N LEU A 201 2.78 -9.81 -27.70
CA LEU A 201 2.49 -8.53 -27.05
C LEU A 201 3.72 -7.93 -26.35
N SER A 202 4.70 -8.75 -26.00
CA SER A 202 5.94 -8.31 -25.32
C SER A 202 7.05 -7.96 -26.31
N GLU A 203 6.89 -8.29 -27.59
CA GLU A 203 7.86 -7.96 -28.64
C GLU A 203 7.99 -6.44 -28.75
N ASP A 204 9.23 -5.95 -28.67
CA ASP A 204 9.58 -4.52 -28.74
C ASP A 204 8.87 -3.58 -27.75
N PHE A 205 8.35 -4.10 -26.63
CA PHE A 205 7.68 -3.27 -25.63
C PHE A 205 8.65 -2.31 -24.94
N ASP A 206 8.50 -1.02 -25.22
CA ASP A 206 9.27 0.06 -24.60
C ASP A 206 8.44 0.82 -23.56
N LEU A 207 8.79 0.65 -22.28
CA LEU A 207 8.18 1.37 -21.16
C LEU A 207 8.30 2.89 -21.29
N SER A 208 9.35 3.40 -21.95
CA SER A 208 9.58 4.83 -22.09
C SER A 208 8.68 5.49 -23.14
N ALA A 209 8.05 4.68 -24.01
CA ALA A 209 7.06 5.13 -24.97
C ALA A 209 5.64 5.27 -24.38
N LEU A 210 5.43 4.91 -23.10
CA LEU A 210 4.17 5.13 -22.41
C LEU A 210 4.10 6.56 -21.87
N HIS A 211 2.92 7.18 -22.05
CA HIS A 211 2.68 8.55 -21.62
C HIS A 211 1.37 8.63 -20.83
N ASP A 212 1.25 9.63 -19.96
CA ASP A 212 0.00 9.93 -19.28
C ASP A 212 -0.97 10.60 -20.26
N GLU A 213 -1.78 9.79 -20.94
CA GLU A 213 -2.78 10.25 -21.90
C GLU A 213 -3.80 11.20 -21.27
N TYR A 214 -4.11 11.02 -19.97
CA TYR A 214 -5.02 11.90 -19.26
C TYR A 214 -4.41 13.30 -19.10
N GLN A 215 -3.13 13.41 -18.74
CA GLN A 215 -2.46 14.70 -18.63
C GLN A 215 -2.44 15.42 -19.98
N GLN A 216 -2.10 14.71 -21.06
CA GLN A 216 -2.10 15.29 -22.41
C GLN A 216 -3.49 15.77 -22.83
N ALA A 217 -4.52 14.95 -22.63
CA ALA A 217 -5.90 15.32 -22.93
C ALA A 217 -6.36 16.52 -22.09
N LEU A 218 -5.96 16.60 -20.81
CA LEU A 218 -6.29 17.72 -19.93
C LEU A 218 -5.62 19.01 -20.38
N GLU A 219 -4.36 18.97 -20.80
CA GLU A 219 -3.64 20.14 -21.33
C GLU A 219 -4.30 20.66 -22.62
N GLN A 220 -4.63 19.76 -23.55
CA GLN A 220 -5.37 20.12 -24.78
C GLN A 220 -6.74 20.71 -24.48
N LEU A 221 -7.46 20.15 -23.50
CA LEU A 221 -8.76 20.67 -23.05
C LEU A 221 -8.63 22.09 -22.50
N ILE A 222 -7.60 22.35 -21.70
CA ILE A 222 -7.33 23.68 -21.13
C ILE A 222 -7.00 24.67 -22.26
N GLU A 223 -6.11 24.30 -23.19
CA GLU A 223 -5.71 25.15 -24.30
C GLU A 223 -6.89 25.49 -25.23
N ALA A 224 -7.70 24.49 -25.60
CA ALA A 224 -8.90 24.69 -26.42
C ALA A 224 -9.90 25.64 -25.74
N LYS A 225 -10.15 25.45 -24.44
CA LYS A 225 -11.03 26.34 -23.66
C LYS A 225 -10.48 27.76 -23.51
N LEU A 226 -9.16 27.92 -23.41
CA LEU A 226 -8.52 29.25 -23.38
C LEU A 226 -8.58 29.94 -24.75
N ALA A 227 -8.45 29.18 -25.84
CA ALA A 227 -8.57 29.68 -27.21
C ALA A 227 -10.03 29.95 -27.64
N GLY A 228 -11.01 29.49 -26.87
CA GLY A 228 -12.44 29.66 -27.18
C GLY A 228 -12.93 28.74 -28.31
N VAL A 229 -12.20 27.66 -28.60
CA VAL A 229 -12.55 26.67 -29.63
C VAL A 229 -13.19 25.46 -28.94
N GLU A 230 -14.14 24.80 -29.63
CA GLU A 230 -14.67 23.53 -29.14
C GLU A 230 -13.54 22.50 -29.03
N THR A 231 -13.55 21.76 -27.93
CA THR A 231 -12.53 20.79 -27.59
C THR A 231 -12.48 19.70 -28.66
N PRO A 232 -11.29 19.30 -29.15
CA PRO A 232 -11.20 18.13 -30.02
C PRO A 232 -11.85 16.96 -29.29
N HIS A 233 -12.93 16.41 -29.84
CA HIS A 233 -13.37 15.07 -29.45
C HIS A 233 -12.18 14.18 -29.75
N GLY A 234 -11.66 13.49 -28.73
CA GLY A 234 -10.60 12.51 -28.94
C GLY A 234 -11.03 11.64 -30.09
N GLU A 235 -10.18 11.57 -31.13
CA GLU A 235 -10.39 10.66 -32.23
C GLU A 235 -10.51 9.28 -31.57
N GLU A 236 -11.71 8.69 -31.58
CA GLU A 236 -11.87 7.29 -31.19
C GLU A 236 -10.79 6.55 -31.97
N PRO A 237 -9.93 5.75 -31.32
CA PRO A 237 -8.92 5.00 -32.04
C PRO A 237 -9.65 4.30 -33.17
N ALA A 238 -9.30 4.63 -34.41
CA ALA A 238 -9.96 4.09 -35.58
C ALA A 238 -10.13 2.59 -35.34
N GLU A 239 -11.35 2.08 -35.55
CA GLU A 239 -11.71 0.67 -35.38
C GLU A 239 -10.95 -0.23 -36.38
N THR A 240 -9.64 -0.08 -36.54
CA THR A 240 -8.76 -1.00 -37.26
C THR A 240 -8.32 -2.18 -36.38
N ALA A 241 -8.69 -2.20 -35.10
CA ALA A 241 -8.48 -3.35 -34.20
C ALA A 241 -9.68 -4.31 -34.12
N GLY A 242 -10.78 -4.04 -34.82
CA GLY A 242 -11.95 -4.94 -34.87
C GLY A 242 -11.73 -6.15 -35.78
N ALA A 243 -10.94 -6.01 -36.85
CA ALA A 243 -10.72 -7.07 -37.83
C ALA A 243 -9.88 -8.23 -37.25
N ASP A 244 -8.81 -7.92 -36.50
CA ASP A 244 -7.88 -8.92 -35.98
C ASP A 244 -8.42 -9.68 -34.74
N VAL A 245 -9.23 -9.03 -33.90
CA VAL A 245 -9.84 -9.67 -32.72
C VAL A 245 -11.00 -10.59 -33.12
N ILE A 246 -11.76 -10.24 -34.17
CA ILE A 246 -12.78 -11.12 -34.75
C ILE A 246 -12.12 -12.36 -35.36
N ASP A 247 -10.96 -12.22 -35.99
CA ASP A 247 -10.20 -13.34 -36.55
C ASP A 247 -9.66 -14.27 -35.44
N LEU A 248 -9.07 -13.73 -34.37
CA LEU A 248 -8.65 -14.55 -33.22
C LEU A 248 -9.79 -15.30 -32.54
N MET A 249 -10.95 -14.66 -32.34
CA MET A 249 -12.14 -15.31 -31.81
C MET A 249 -12.72 -16.37 -32.77
N ALA A 250 -12.65 -16.14 -34.08
CA ALA A 250 -13.08 -17.08 -35.11
C ALA A 250 -12.12 -18.28 -35.23
N VAL A 251 -10.82 -18.04 -35.15
CA VAL A 251 -9.74 -19.04 -35.11
C VAL A 251 -9.83 -19.88 -33.83
N LEU A 252 -10.17 -19.27 -32.69
CA LEU A 252 -10.38 -19.99 -31.44
C LEU A 252 -11.63 -20.89 -31.50
N ARG A 253 -12.76 -20.39 -32.01
CA ARG A 253 -14.00 -21.18 -32.16
C ARG A 253 -13.85 -22.32 -33.15
N SER A 254 -13.13 -22.12 -34.25
CA SER A 254 -12.90 -23.14 -35.27
C SER A 254 -11.98 -24.25 -34.75
N SER A 255 -10.94 -23.92 -33.97
CA SER A 255 -10.07 -24.89 -33.30
C SER A 255 -10.85 -25.75 -32.28
N VAL A 256 -11.79 -25.15 -31.53
CA VAL A 256 -12.63 -25.87 -30.56
C VAL A 256 -13.67 -26.75 -31.27
N LYS A 257 -14.24 -26.32 -32.40
CA LYS A 257 -15.15 -27.15 -33.21
C LYS A 257 -14.44 -28.34 -33.84
N ALA A 258 -13.26 -28.14 -34.42
CA ALA A 258 -12.44 -29.21 -34.97
C ALA A 258 -12.08 -30.25 -33.89
N ALA A 259 -11.77 -29.81 -32.66
CA ALA A 259 -11.53 -30.71 -31.53
C ALA A 259 -12.78 -31.50 -31.10
N LYS A 260 -14.00 -30.95 -31.27
CA LYS A 260 -15.26 -31.65 -30.98
C LYS A 260 -15.64 -32.66 -32.08
N GLU A 261 -15.35 -32.38 -33.35
CA GLU A 261 -15.67 -33.29 -34.45
C GLU A 261 -14.76 -34.52 -34.50
N VAL A 262 -13.48 -34.38 -34.11
CA VAL A 262 -12.56 -35.52 -33.97
C VAL A 262 -12.97 -36.46 -32.82
N HIS A 263 -13.65 -35.95 -31.79
CA HIS A 263 -14.16 -36.77 -30.67
C HIS A 263 -15.57 -37.34 -30.91
N GLY A 264 -16.29 -36.87 -31.93
CA GLY A 264 -17.67 -37.29 -32.24
C GLY A 264 -17.80 -38.39 -33.30
N ARG A 265 -16.71 -38.84 -33.93
CA ARG A 265 -16.71 -39.83 -35.03
C ARG A 265 -16.26 -41.23 -34.59
N ALA A 266 -16.34 -41.56 -33.29
CA ALA A 266 -16.00 -42.89 -32.78
C ALA A 266 -17.01 -43.36 -31.73
N ALA A 267 -18.30 -43.45 -32.09
CA ALA A 267 -19.27 -44.28 -31.37
C ALA A 267 -20.51 -44.53 -32.24
N ALA A 268 -20.49 -45.62 -32.99
CA ALA A 268 -21.70 -46.35 -33.39
C ALA A 268 -21.48 -47.82 -33.01
N PRO A 269 -22.44 -48.48 -32.31
CA PRO A 269 -22.22 -49.79 -31.72
C PRO A 269 -22.60 -50.92 -32.68
N ALA A 270 -21.90 -52.06 -32.58
CA ALA A 270 -22.37 -53.34 -33.11
C ALA A 270 -22.13 -54.41 -32.05
N ASP A 271 -23.24 -55.02 -31.63
CA ASP A 271 -23.40 -56.22 -30.81
C ASP A 271 -22.59 -57.43 -31.30
N GLY A 272 -22.21 -58.32 -30.37
CA GLY A 272 -21.80 -59.69 -30.72
C GLY A 272 -21.00 -60.44 -29.64
N ALA A 273 -21.71 -61.26 -28.87
CA ALA A 273 -21.24 -62.11 -27.78
C ALA A 273 -20.23 -63.23 -28.15
N ARG A 274 -19.42 -63.66 -27.16
CA ARG A 274 -19.25 -65.08 -26.70
C ARG A 274 -18.20 -65.24 -25.57
N GLU A 275 -18.69 -65.64 -24.39
CA GLU A 275 -18.27 -66.74 -23.47
C GLU A 275 -17.09 -67.65 -23.90
N ASP A 276 -16.25 -68.30 -23.05
CA ASP A 276 -16.26 -68.69 -21.62
C ASP A 276 -14.87 -69.28 -21.17
N ALA A 277 -14.68 -69.40 -19.83
CA ALA A 277 -13.80 -70.30 -19.02
C ALA A 277 -12.25 -70.18 -19.03
N GLY A 278 -11.51 -70.34 -17.92
CA GLY A 278 -11.81 -70.70 -16.53
C GLY A 278 -10.54 -71.04 -15.71
N ALA A 279 -10.71 -71.26 -14.38
CA ALA A 279 -9.83 -71.93 -13.38
C ALA A 279 -9.00 -71.09 -12.35
N GLU A 280 -9.66 -70.77 -11.22
CA GLU A 280 -9.43 -71.21 -9.82
C GLU A 280 -8.00 -71.40 -9.22
N ALA A 281 -7.71 -70.74 -8.07
CA ALA A 281 -7.27 -71.39 -6.81
C ALA A 281 -7.05 -70.42 -5.60
N ALA A 282 -7.68 -70.80 -4.48
CA ALA A 282 -7.28 -70.71 -3.05
C ALA A 282 -7.28 -69.38 -2.23
N SER A 283 -7.96 -69.49 -1.07
CA SER A 283 -8.17 -68.55 0.06
C SER A 283 -7.29 -69.00 1.28
N PRO A 284 -7.45 -68.59 2.58
CA PRO A 284 -8.32 -67.58 3.24
C PRO A 284 -7.67 -66.77 4.42
N GLY A 285 -8.42 -65.85 5.05
CA GLY A 285 -8.03 -65.30 6.37
C GLY A 285 -8.90 -64.20 7.02
N GLN A 286 -10.06 -64.60 7.57
CA GLN A 286 -10.80 -64.09 8.77
C GLN A 286 -11.04 -62.57 9.01
N ARG A 287 -12.32 -62.10 8.96
CA ARG A 287 -13.32 -61.92 10.07
C ARG A 287 -13.00 -60.71 11.00
N THR A 288 -13.92 -59.85 11.48
CA THR A 288 -15.39 -59.74 11.46
C THR A 288 -15.80 -58.39 12.10
N ALA A 289 -16.88 -57.82 11.57
CA ALA A 289 -18.06 -57.28 12.25
C ALA A 289 -18.08 -55.88 12.92
N ALA A 290 -19.24 -55.26 12.69
CA ALA A 290 -19.68 -53.91 13.00
C ALA A 290 -20.29 -53.72 14.40
N ARG A 291 -20.31 -52.47 14.90
CA ARG A 291 -21.50 -51.82 15.51
C ARG A 291 -21.23 -50.35 15.94
N LYS A 292 -22.13 -49.46 15.52
CA LYS A 292 -22.47 -48.14 16.13
C LYS A 292 -23.61 -48.37 17.19
N PRO A 293 -24.19 -47.36 17.86
CA PRO A 293 -23.69 -46.08 18.43
C PRO A 293 -24.20 -45.81 19.88
N ALA A 294 -23.68 -44.79 20.57
CA ALA A 294 -24.30 -43.94 21.62
C ALA A 294 -23.19 -42.98 22.13
N GLY A 295 -23.33 -41.68 22.41
CA GLY A 295 -24.47 -40.81 22.70
C GLY A 295 -24.22 -40.12 24.05
N LYS A 296 -23.86 -38.82 24.10
CA LYS A 296 -24.24 -37.91 25.19
C LYS A 296 -23.97 -36.42 24.89
N LYS A 297 -25.05 -35.63 24.95
CA LYS A 297 -25.08 -34.17 25.14
C LYS A 297 -24.62 -33.82 26.57
N THR A 298 -24.03 -32.62 26.74
CA THR A 298 -24.53 -31.63 27.72
C THR A 298 -24.07 -30.23 27.33
N ALA A 299 -25.03 -29.32 27.28
CA ALA A 299 -24.89 -27.88 27.15
C ALA A 299 -24.91 -27.21 28.53
N ALA A 300 -24.40 -25.98 28.65
CA ALA A 300 -24.97 -24.98 29.55
C ALA A 300 -24.48 -23.57 29.21
N ALA A 301 -25.40 -22.75 28.69
CA ALA A 301 -25.40 -21.29 28.76
C ALA A 301 -26.58 -20.87 29.65
N LYS A 302 -26.40 -19.82 30.48
CA LYS A 302 -27.46 -18.93 31.02
C LYS A 302 -26.86 -17.77 31.85
N SER A 303 -27.22 -16.53 31.51
CA SER A 303 -27.15 -15.29 32.33
C SER A 303 -28.30 -15.27 33.38
N PRO A 304 -28.74 -14.16 34.04
CA PRO A 304 -28.15 -12.89 34.53
C PRO A 304 -28.57 -12.53 36.01
N ALA A 305 -28.07 -11.43 36.61
CA ALA A 305 -28.70 -10.70 37.76
C ALA A 305 -28.08 -9.27 37.87
N LYS A 306 -28.76 -8.11 37.85
CA LYS A 306 -29.87 -7.45 38.60
C LYS A 306 -29.46 -6.73 39.92
N ARG A 307 -29.52 -5.39 39.85
CA ARG A 307 -30.09 -4.37 40.78
C ARG A 307 -29.30 -3.75 41.96
N ALA A 308 -29.34 -2.40 41.93
CA ALA A 308 -29.79 -1.44 42.98
C ALA A 308 -28.77 -0.87 43.99
N GLY A 309 -28.80 0.47 44.14
CA GLY A 309 -28.37 1.17 45.36
C GLY A 309 -27.90 2.62 45.18
N GLU A 310 -28.83 3.57 45.16
CA GLU A 310 -28.64 4.97 45.63
C GLU A 310 -29.44 5.04 46.96
N PRO A 311 -29.01 5.75 48.06
CA PRO A 311 -29.05 7.22 48.14
C PRO A 311 -28.04 7.94 49.06
N ALA A 312 -27.90 9.25 48.82
CA ALA A 312 -28.17 10.34 49.78
C ALA A 312 -27.15 11.50 49.77
N ALA A 313 -27.74 12.70 49.80
CA ALA A 313 -27.14 14.02 49.75
C ALA A 313 -26.67 14.58 51.10
N LYS A 314 -25.89 15.68 51.03
CA LYS A 314 -25.59 16.80 51.99
C LYS A 314 -24.07 17.05 52.03
N SER A 315 -23.50 18.26 52.08
CA SER A 315 -23.98 19.62 52.32
C SER A 315 -22.89 20.63 51.92
N ALA A 316 -23.34 21.83 51.52
CA ALA A 316 -22.70 23.15 51.44
C ALA A 316 -21.29 23.39 52.04
N ALA A 317 -20.43 24.15 51.35
CA ALA A 317 -20.32 25.62 51.52
C ALA A 317 -18.97 26.22 51.02
N LYS A 318 -19.08 27.45 50.47
CA LYS A 318 -18.13 28.58 50.54
C LYS A 318 -16.99 28.72 49.52
N ALA A 319 -17.20 29.62 48.55
CA ALA A 319 -16.19 30.47 47.90
C ALA A 319 -16.17 31.86 48.60
N PRO A 320 -15.35 32.85 48.18
CA PRO A 320 -13.97 32.83 47.67
C PRO A 320 -13.05 33.83 48.45
N ALA A 321 -11.73 33.77 48.24
CA ALA A 321 -10.81 34.81 48.72
C ALA A 321 -9.88 35.35 47.62
N LYS A 322 -10.16 36.59 47.24
CA LYS A 322 -9.26 37.71 46.91
C LYS A 322 -8.11 37.52 45.91
N LYS A 323 -8.44 38.00 44.71
CA LYS A 323 -7.68 38.90 43.81
C LYS A 323 -6.79 39.91 44.57
N ALA A 324 -5.51 39.97 44.20
CA ALA A 324 -4.68 41.18 44.29
C ALA A 324 -3.92 41.34 42.97
N ALA A 325 -4.13 42.50 42.36
CA ALA A 325 -3.55 42.93 41.10
C ALA A 325 -2.52 44.04 41.36
N ALA A 326 -1.76 44.35 40.31
CA ALA A 326 -0.89 45.51 40.09
C ALA A 326 0.57 45.36 40.60
N ALA A 327 1.61 45.84 39.91
CA ALA A 327 1.64 46.83 38.84
C ALA A 327 2.88 46.66 37.93
N LYS A 328 2.67 46.95 36.64
CA LYS A 328 3.70 47.31 35.67
C LYS A 328 4.45 48.58 36.13
N ARG A 329 5.76 48.63 35.88
CA ARG A 329 6.48 49.89 35.66
C ARG A 329 7.52 49.69 34.55
N ALA A 330 7.14 50.12 33.35
CA ALA A 330 8.06 50.43 32.27
C ALA A 330 8.47 51.90 32.40
N ALA A 331 9.77 52.18 32.31
CA ALA A 331 10.31 53.54 32.21
C ALA A 331 10.76 53.81 30.75
N PRO A 332 10.62 55.04 30.25
CA PRO A 332 10.78 55.36 28.84
C PRO A 332 12.21 55.75 28.45
N ARG A 333 12.46 55.64 27.15
CA ARG A 333 13.63 56.12 26.41
C ARG A 333 13.78 57.65 26.46
N ARG A 334 15.03 58.11 26.55
CA ARG A 334 15.63 59.32 25.93
C ARG A 334 17.15 59.10 25.89
N ALA A 335 17.76 58.97 24.71
CA ALA A 335 18.31 60.05 23.87
C ALA A 335 19.68 60.57 24.37
N SER A 336 20.76 59.92 23.90
CA SER A 336 21.94 60.50 23.24
C SER A 336 22.83 59.35 22.77
#